data_AF-A0A6M1Z5V4-F1
#
_entry.id   AF-A0A6M1Z5V4-F1
#
_cell.length_a   1.000
_cell.length_b   1.000
_cell.length_c   1.000
_cell.angle_alpha   90.00
_cell.angle_beta   90.00
_cell.angle_gamma   90.00
#
_symmetry.space_group_name_H-M   'P 1'
#
loop_
_entity.id
_entity.type
_entity.pdbx_description
1 polymer ?
#
loop_
_entity_poly.entity_id
_entity_poly.type
_entity_poly.pdbx_seq_one_letter_code
_entity_poly.pdbx_strand_id
1 'polypeptide(L)'
;MKRVYEDIIENHFKEDGLMFFLSGPRQVGKTTTTCSVAQKLYKKWTYLNWDDKDHREIILKGPKAIIDFANIEEASEEKPMIILD
;
A
#
# COMPACT_ATOMS: atom_id res chain seq x y z
N MET A 1 -7.68 18.54 -5.38
CA MET A 1 -8.31 17.99 -6.62
C MET A 1 -8.47 16.49 -6.42
N LYS A 2 -9.70 15.97 -6.42
CA LYS A 2 -9.98 14.55 -6.18
C LYS A 2 -9.66 13.77 -7.45
N ARG A 3 -8.76 12.78 -7.38
CA ARG A 3 -8.42 11.97 -8.57
C ARG A 3 -9.45 10.85 -8.71
N VAL A 4 -9.95 10.63 -9.93
CA VAL A 4 -10.98 9.61 -10.22
C VAL A 4 -10.64 8.23 -9.65
N TYR A 5 -9.36 7.84 -9.69
CA TYR A 5 -8.91 6.54 -9.19
C TYR A 5 -8.88 6.42 -7.66
N GLU A 6 -8.88 7.51 -6.90
CA GLU A 6 -8.90 7.43 -5.43
C GLU A 6 -10.21 6.79 -4.94
N ASP A 7 -11.35 7.14 -5.54
CA ASP A 7 -12.66 6.61 -5.17
C ASP A 7 -12.80 5.12 -5.48
N ILE A 8 -12.20 4.66 -6.58
CA ILE A 8 -12.20 3.24 -6.95
C ILE A 8 -11.41 2.42 -5.93
N ILE A 9 -10.23 2.90 -5.55
CA ILE A 9 -9.37 2.22 -4.56
C ILE A 9 -10.08 2.20 -3.19
N GLU A 10 -10.67 3.32 -2.77
CA GLU A 10 -11.37 3.44 -1.50
C GLU A 10 -12.56 2.47 -1.41
N ASN A 11 -13.40 2.40 -2.44
CA ASN A 11 -14.57 1.52 -2.44
C ASN A 11 -14.16 0.03 -2.46
N HIS A 12 -13.14 -0.34 -3.23
CA HIS A 12 -12.62 -1.72 -3.28
C HIS A 12 -12.24 -2.26 -1.89
N PHE A 13 -11.55 -1.45 -1.08
CA PHE A 13 -11.13 -1.89 0.25
C PHE A 13 -12.24 -1.86 1.31
N LYS A 14 -13.32 -1.09 1.08
CA LYS A 14 -14.51 -1.11 1.95
C LYS A 14 -15.36 -2.37 1.76
N GLU A 15 -15.46 -2.85 0.52
CA GLU A 15 -16.39 -3.92 0.14
C GLU A 15 -15.76 -5.31 0.24
N ASP A 16 -14.56 -5.50 -0.31
CA ASP A 16 -14.02 -6.84 -0.54
C ASP A 16 -12.80 -7.17 0.31
N GLY A 17 -12.05 -6.15 0.78
CA GLY A 17 -10.82 -6.32 1.57
C GLY A 17 -9.71 -7.13 0.88
N LEU A 18 -9.85 -7.39 -0.42
CA LEU A 18 -8.90 -8.11 -1.26
C LEU A 18 -7.76 -7.20 -1.73
N MET A 19 -6.68 -7.80 -2.21
CA MET A 19 -5.57 -7.06 -2.82
C MET A 19 -6.01 -6.30 -4.07
N PHE A 20 -5.55 -5.05 -4.20
CA PHE A 20 -5.81 -4.19 -5.36
C PHE A 20 -4.54 -4.03 -6.20
N PHE A 21 -4.62 -4.35 -7.50
CA PHE A 21 -3.49 -4.22 -8.43
C PHE A 21 -3.67 -2.99 -9.32
N LEU A 22 -2.82 -1.99 -9.14
CA LEU A 22 -2.81 -0.79 -9.98
C LEU A 22 -1.74 -0.92 -11.08
N SER A 23 -2.16 -1.02 -12.33
CA SER A 23 -1.27 -1.09 -13.49
C SER A 23 -1.39 0.13 -14.40
N GLY A 24 -0.36 0.40 -15.21
CA GLY A 24 -0.40 1.48 -16.20
C GLY A 24 0.99 2.02 -16.60
N PRO A 25 1.07 2.90 -17.63
CA PRO A 25 2.34 3.43 -18.15
C PRO A 25 3.20 4.12 -17.09
N ARG A 26 4.50 4.28 -17.36
CA ARG A 26 5.39 5.07 -16.48
C ARG A 26 4.89 6.52 -16.40
N GLN A 27 5.07 7.15 -15.23
CA GLN A 27 4.79 8.56 -14.97
C GLN A 27 3.31 9.02 -15.06
N VAL A 28 2.34 8.11 -15.07
CA VAL A 28 0.90 8.46 -15.00
C VAL A 28 0.39 8.73 -13.57
N GLY A 29 1.28 8.74 -12.56
CA GLY A 29 0.94 9.07 -11.17
C GLY A 29 0.37 7.91 -10.35
N LYS A 30 0.71 6.65 -10.68
CA LYS A 30 0.28 5.45 -9.93
C LYS A 30 0.70 5.50 -8.46
N THR A 31 2.01 5.59 -8.20
CA THR A 31 2.61 5.73 -6.87
C THR A 31 2.04 6.93 -6.11
N THR A 32 1.88 8.07 -6.80
CA THR A 32 1.31 9.28 -6.19
C THR A 32 -0.16 9.09 -5.78
N THR A 33 -0.91 8.25 -6.50
CA THR A 33 -2.32 7.98 -6.20
C THR A 33 -2.43 7.01 -5.03
N THR A 34 -1.70 5.88 -5.05
CA THR A 34 -1.73 4.89 -3.96
C THR A 34 -1.26 5.48 -2.63
N CYS A 35 -0.16 6.23 -2.61
CA CYS A 35 0.32 6.89 -1.40
C CYS A 35 -0.65 7.97 -0.89
N SER A 36 -1.30 8.71 -1.79
CA SER A 36 -2.31 9.71 -1.42
C SER A 36 -3.52 9.06 -0.74
N VAL A 37 -4.01 7.93 -1.26
CA VAL A 37 -5.10 7.16 -0.66
C VAL A 37 -4.69 6.63 0.72
N ALA A 38 -3.51 5.99 0.81
CA ALA A 38 -3.00 5.45 2.06
C ALA A 38 -2.89 6.54 3.15
N GLN A 39 -2.29 7.68 2.81
CA GLN A 39 -2.11 8.80 3.73
C GLN A 39 -3.45 9.40 4.22
N LYS A 40 -4.48 9.41 3.36
CA LYS A 40 -5.80 9.98 3.70
C LYS A 40 -6.66 9.04 4.53
N LEU A 41 -6.61 7.74 4.25
CA LEU A 41 -7.61 6.78 4.74
C LEU A 41 -7.07 5.83 5.81
N TYR A 42 -5.75 5.67 5.92
CA TYR A 42 -5.14 4.68 6.80
C TYR A 42 -4.19 5.36 7.78
N LYS A 43 -4.45 5.17 9.08
CA LYS A 43 -3.57 5.66 10.15
C LYS A 43 -2.18 5.03 10.09
N LYS A 44 -2.11 3.77 9.65
CA LYS A 44 -0.87 3.03 9.48
C LYS A 44 -0.78 2.49 8.07
N TRP A 45 0.28 2.90 7.38
CA TRP A 45 0.56 2.42 6.04
C TRP A 45 2.07 2.29 5.82
N THR A 46 2.45 1.41 4.92
CA THR A 46 3.83 1.12 4.58
C THR A 46 3.96 1.01 3.08
N TYR A 47 5.04 1.57 2.53
CA TYR A 47 5.35 1.54 1.12
C TYR A 47 6.71 0.87 0.93
N LEU A 48 6.75 -0.20 0.14
CA LEU A 48 7.96 -0.92 -0.22
C LEU A 48 8.12 -0.82 -1.74
N ASN A 49 9.27 -0.30 -2.16
CA ASN A 49 9.64 -0.12 -3.56
C ASN A 49 10.67 -1.18 -3.98
N TRP A 50 10.36 -1.99 -4.97
CA TRP A 50 11.21 -3.05 -5.49
C TRP A 50 12.54 -2.56 -6.09
N ASP A 51 12.58 -1.33 -6.58
CA ASP A 51 13.80 -0.72 -7.11
C ASP A 51 14.77 -0.29 -5.99
N ASP A 52 14.26 -0.09 -4.77
CA ASP A 52 15.08 0.13 -3.59
C ASP A 52 15.66 -1.21 -3.08
N LYS A 53 16.97 -1.26 -2.87
CA LYS A 53 17.66 -2.51 -2.52
C LYS A 53 17.25 -3.04 -1.15
N ASP A 54 17.06 -2.16 -0.18
CA ASP A 54 16.75 -2.52 1.20
C ASP A 54 15.30 -2.99 1.29
N HIS A 55 14.38 -2.28 0.61
CA HIS A 55 13.00 -2.72 0.47
C HIS A 55 12.87 -4.06 -0.25
N ARG A 56 13.62 -4.25 -1.35
CA ARG A 56 13.61 -5.53 -2.06
C ARG A 56 14.11 -6.67 -1.19
N GLU A 57 15.13 -6.45 -0.36
CA GLU A 57 15.59 -7.45 0.61
C GLU A 57 14.48 -7.83 1.60
N ILE A 58 13.73 -6.85 2.12
CA ILE A 58 12.57 -7.08 3.00
C ILE A 58 11.51 -7.93 2.29
N ILE A 59 11.14 -7.57 1.05
CA ILE A 59 10.13 -8.31 0.28
C ILE A 59 10.58 -9.76 0.06
N LEU A 60 11.85 -9.97 -0.31
CA LEU A 60 12.41 -11.31 -0.59
C LEU A 60 12.53 -12.19 0.66
N LYS A 61 12.74 -11.60 1.85
CA LYS A 61 12.72 -12.33 3.13
C LYS A 61 11.33 -12.86 3.49
N GLY A 62 10.28 -12.37 2.83
CA GLY A 62 8.92 -12.88 2.92
C GLY A 62 8.04 -12.15 3.93
N PRO A 63 6.80 -12.65 4.15
CA PRO A 63 5.74 -11.92 4.84
C PRO A 63 6.09 -11.47 6.26
N LYS A 64 6.85 -12.27 7.01
CA LYS A 64 7.27 -11.91 8.38
C LYS A 64 8.13 -10.64 8.38
N ALA A 65 9.12 -10.56 7.49
CA ALA A 65 9.97 -9.36 7.41
C ALA A 65 9.18 -8.10 7.03
N ILE A 66 8.13 -8.24 6.21
CA ILE A 66 7.22 -7.14 5.87
C ILE A 66 6.41 -6.71 7.10
N ILE A 67 5.89 -7.66 7.88
CA ILE A 67 5.13 -7.40 9.12
C ILE A 67 6.01 -6.67 10.13
N ASP A 68 7.23 -7.15 10.36
CA ASP A 68 8.20 -6.56 11.28
C ASP A 68 8.58 -5.14 10.82
N PHE A 69 8.86 -4.95 9.52
CA PHE A 69 9.18 -3.63 8.96
C PHE A 69 8.02 -2.64 9.04
N ALA A 70 6.79 -3.10 8.78
CA ALA A 70 5.59 -2.30 8.93
C ALA A 70 5.19 -2.09 10.41
N ASN A 71 5.83 -2.80 11.34
CA ASN A 71 5.54 -2.81 12.77
C ASN A 71 4.08 -3.24 13.08
N ILE A 72 3.46 -4.12 12.28
CA ILE A 72 2.02 -4.47 12.37
C ILE A 72 1.75 -5.78 13.12
N GLU A 73 2.56 -6.05 14.14
CA GLU A 73 2.55 -7.32 14.88
C GLU A 73 1.42 -7.38 15.92
N GLU A 74 0.99 -6.21 16.38
CA GLU A 74 -0.05 -6.04 17.38
C GLU A 74 -1.42 -5.86 16.73
N ALA A 75 -2.46 -6.41 17.36
CA ALA A 75 -3.83 -6.20 16.94
C ALA A 75 -4.20 -4.71 17.07
N SER A 76 -4.83 -4.17 16.04
CA SER A 76 -5.30 -2.78 15.95
C SER A 76 -6.75 -2.77 15.51
N GLU A 77 -7.53 -1.80 16.01
CA GLU A 77 -8.91 -1.56 15.56
C GLU A 77 -8.95 -1.17 14.07
N GLU A 78 -7.92 -0.48 13.59
CA GLU A 78 -7.76 -0.09 12.18
C GLU A 78 -6.80 -1.04 11.47
N LYS A 79 -7.21 -1.55 10.29
CA LYS A 79 -6.36 -2.38 9.44
C LYS A 79 -5.24 -1.54 8.82
N PRO A 80 -3.98 -1.98 8.82
CA PRO A 80 -2.91 -1.28 8.11
C PRO A 80 -2.99 -1.48 6.60
N MET A 81 -2.42 -0.56 5.83
CA MET A 81 -2.27 -0.68 4.36
C MET A 81 -0.81 -0.93 3.98
N ILE A 82 -0.54 -2.00 3.23
CA ILE A 82 0.78 -2.27 2.66
C ILE A 82 0.71 -2.03 1.15
N ILE A 83 1.59 -1.18 0.64
CA ILE A 83 1.78 -0.92 -0.79
C ILE A 83 3.10 -1.56 -1.21
N LEU A 84 3.02 -2.45 -2.20
CA LEU A 84 4.18 -3.04 -2.87
C LEU A 84 4.23 -2.44 -4.29
N ASP A 85 5.28 -1.68 -4.61
CA ASP A 85 5.54 -1.08 -5.93
C ASP A 85 6.81 -1.69 -6.54
#